data_AF-A0A941KWW4-F1
#
_entry.id   AF-A0A941KWW4-F1
#
_cell.length_a   1.000
_cell.length_b   1.000
_cell.length_c   1.000
_cell.angle_alpha   90.00
_cell.angle_beta   90.00
_cell.angle_gamma   90.00
#
_symmetry.space_group_name_H-M   'P 1'
#
loop_
_entity.id
_entity.type
_entity.pdbx_description
1 polymer ?
#
loop_
_entity_poly.entity_id
_entity_poly.type
_entity_poly.pdbx_seq_one_letter_code
_entity_poly.pdbx_strand_id
1 'polypeptide(L)'
;MVEGSPFGGSSDIDTTEMAIQFNLPLYSGGKASAKIRQAMEKRNSVLEDRNDKRRAVERSAHDAYHRINEAIVQVSALEKSLQAQESRLKSKSAGYRSGQNSLVEVLDVEQDLSDARQALIKARYDYVLNVLRLKFAVGALQEEDLSAINNWLTNDQS
;
A
#
# COMPACT_ATOMS: atom_id res chain seq x y z
N MET A 1 1.76 66.49 80.84
CA MET A 1 0.82 65.35 80.97
C MET A 1 -0.16 65.41 79.81
N VAL A 2 0.01 64.57 78.78
CA VAL A 2 -0.96 63.58 78.29
C VAL A 2 -0.10 62.51 77.58
N GLU A 3 -0.45 61.26 77.81
CA GLU A 3 0.33 60.05 77.65
C GLU A 3 -0.26 59.18 76.53
N GLY A 4 0.60 58.47 75.80
CA GLY A 4 0.25 57.21 75.12
C GLY A 4 -0.02 57.27 73.62
N SER A 5 0.84 56.62 72.84
CA SER A 5 0.40 55.45 72.07
C SER A 5 1.57 54.48 71.89
N PRO A 6 1.54 53.32 72.55
CA PRO A 6 2.60 52.31 72.54
C PRO A 6 2.33 51.26 71.48
N PHE A 7 2.18 51.62 70.21
CA PHE A 7 2.02 50.63 69.12
C PHE A 7 2.56 51.18 67.79
N GLY A 8 3.62 50.56 67.29
CA GLY A 8 3.96 50.45 65.87
C GLY A 8 4.59 49.07 65.74
N GLY A 9 3.82 48.00 65.56
CA GLY A 9 3.00 47.77 64.38
C GLY A 9 3.92 47.14 63.34
N SER A 10 3.79 45.83 63.13
CA SER A 10 4.53 45.08 62.11
C SER A 10 4.43 45.81 60.78
N SER A 11 5.57 46.14 60.20
CA SER A 11 5.64 46.52 58.79
C SER A 11 5.52 45.24 57.98
N ASP A 12 4.31 44.72 57.80
CA ASP A 12 4.01 43.79 56.71
C ASP A 12 4.10 44.59 55.41
N ILE A 13 5.27 44.51 54.76
CA ILE A 13 5.49 45.16 53.46
C ILE A 13 4.84 44.27 52.41
N ASP A 14 3.57 44.53 52.11
CA ASP A 14 2.85 43.87 51.03
C ASP A 14 3.33 44.46 49.69
N THR A 15 4.32 43.81 49.07
CA THR A 15 4.94 44.28 47.82
C THR A 15 4.30 43.53 46.65
N THR A 16 3.40 44.21 45.92
CA THR A 16 2.85 43.68 44.68
C THR A 16 3.61 44.27 43.50
N GLU A 17 4.44 43.47 42.84
CA GLU A 17 5.15 43.85 41.62
C GLU A 17 4.44 43.30 40.38
N MET A 18 4.19 44.17 39.40
CA MET A 18 3.73 43.78 38.06
C MET A 18 4.77 44.26 37.06
N ALA A 19 5.43 43.33 36.36
CA ALA A 19 6.46 43.63 35.37
C ALA A 19 6.04 43.14 33.97
N ILE A 20 6.28 43.97 32.95
CA ILE A 20 6.15 43.61 31.54
C ILE A 20 7.55 43.59 30.94
N GLN A 21 8.00 42.43 30.47
CA GLN A 21 9.31 42.28 29.83
C GLN A 21 9.19 42.19 28.32
N PHE A 22 9.82 43.14 27.62
CA PHE A 22 9.93 43.16 26.16
C PHE A 22 11.38 42.82 25.75
N ASN A 23 11.54 41.87 24.84
CA ASN A 23 12.85 41.45 24.33
C ASN A 23 12.91 41.63 22.80
N LEU A 24 13.69 42.61 22.34
CA LEU A 24 13.94 42.87 20.92
C LEU A 24 15.45 42.82 20.65
N PRO A 25 15.96 41.69 20.13
CA PRO A 25 17.38 41.59 19.78
C PRO A 25 17.69 42.44 18.53
N LEU A 26 18.48 43.50 18.68
CA LEU A 26 18.86 44.40 17.57
C LEU A 26 19.86 43.74 16.59
N TYR A 27 20.71 42.84 17.08
CA TYR A 27 21.63 42.05 16.25
C TYR A 27 21.92 40.70 16.92
N SER A 28 21.82 39.61 16.17
CA SER A 28 21.98 38.24 16.68
C SER A 28 23.07 37.45 15.96
N GLY A 29 24.09 38.13 15.42
CA GLY A 29 25.27 37.50 14.80
C GLY A 29 24.94 36.60 13.61
N GLY A 30 23.85 36.86 12.90
CA GLY A 30 23.39 36.03 11.78
C GLY A 30 22.60 34.78 12.17
N LYS A 31 22.43 34.46 13.47
CA LYS A 31 21.69 33.27 13.94
C LYS A 31 20.23 33.25 13.50
N ALA A 32 19.54 34.38 13.59
CA ALA A 32 18.16 34.51 13.11
C ALA A 32 18.06 34.24 11.59
N SER A 33 18.96 34.84 10.82
CA SER A 33 19.06 34.64 9.36
C SER A 33 19.37 33.18 9.00
N ALA A 34 20.28 32.52 9.72
CA ALA A 34 20.60 31.11 9.51
C ALA A 34 19.42 30.19 9.83
N LYS A 35 18.69 30.43 10.94
CA LYS A 35 17.46 29.70 11.26
C LYS A 35 16.38 29.87 10.19
N ILE A 36 16.23 31.08 9.66
CA ILE A 36 15.30 31.38 8.57
C ILE A 36 15.70 30.60 7.30
N ARG A 37 16.98 30.60 6.91
CA ARG A 37 17.47 29.79 5.79
C ARG A 37 17.21 28.30 6.01
N GLN A 38 17.55 27.76 7.19
CA GLN A 38 17.30 26.36 7.52
C GLN A 38 15.80 26.01 7.45
N ALA A 39 14.91 26.89 7.92
CA ALA A 39 13.47 26.69 7.83
C ALA A 39 12.97 26.71 6.37
N MET A 40 13.54 27.58 5.53
CA MET A 40 13.25 27.58 4.08
C MET A 40 13.71 26.29 3.40
N GLU A 41 14.93 25.84 3.65
CA GLU A 41 15.42 24.57 3.09
C GLU A 41 14.61 23.37 3.59
N LYS A 42 14.21 23.37 4.87
CA LYS A 42 13.34 22.32 5.41
C LYS A 42 11.97 22.33 4.72
N ARG A 43 11.40 23.51 4.46
CA ARG A 43 10.16 23.64 3.69
C ARG A 43 10.32 23.10 2.27
N ASN A 44 11.40 23.47 1.57
CA ASN A 44 11.68 22.96 0.23
C ASN A 44 11.82 21.42 0.23
N SER A 45 12.55 20.86 1.18
CA SER A 45 12.68 19.41 1.34
C SER A 45 11.32 18.71 1.54
N VAL A 46 10.41 19.28 2.33
CA VAL A 46 9.06 18.73 2.52
C VAL A 46 8.21 18.84 1.26
N LEU A 47 8.36 19.91 0.48
CA LEU A 47 7.66 20.07 -0.79
C LEU A 47 8.14 19.05 -1.84
N GLU A 48 9.45 18.81 -1.92
CA GLU A 48 10.02 17.78 -2.79
C GLU A 48 9.58 16.37 -2.36
N ASP A 49 9.62 16.04 -1.07
CA ASP A 49 9.12 14.76 -0.55
C ASP A 49 7.63 14.55 -0.89
N ARG A 50 6.82 15.62 -0.80
CA ARG A 50 5.41 15.57 -1.24
C ARG A 50 5.28 15.32 -2.74
N ASN A 51 6.12 15.97 -3.57
CA ASN A 51 6.13 15.75 -5.01
C ASN A 51 6.54 14.31 -5.35
N ASP A 52 7.53 13.76 -4.67
CA ASP A 52 8.00 12.39 -4.85
C ASP A 52 6.94 11.38 -4.47
N LYS A 53 6.26 11.57 -3.34
CA LYS A 53 5.12 10.74 -2.93
C LYS A 53 3.99 10.78 -3.95
N ARG A 54 3.63 11.97 -4.45
CA ARG A 54 2.62 12.10 -5.51
C ARG A 54 3.01 11.31 -6.76
N ARG A 55 4.24 11.49 -7.24
CA ARG A 55 4.76 10.77 -8.41
C ARG A 55 4.83 9.26 -8.17
N ALA A 56 5.13 8.81 -6.95
CA ALA A 56 5.16 7.40 -6.60
C ALA A 56 3.77 6.76 -6.65
N VAL A 57 2.73 7.45 -6.15
CA VAL A 57 1.34 6.98 -6.23
C VAL A 57 0.89 6.88 -7.68
N GLU A 58 1.18 7.90 -8.50
CA GLU A 58 0.84 7.91 -9.93
C GLU A 58 1.49 6.74 -10.67
N ARG A 59 2.80 6.51 -10.47
CA ARG A 59 3.50 5.34 -11.04
C ARG A 59 2.89 4.02 -10.58
N SER A 60 2.61 3.88 -9.28
CA SER A 60 2.00 2.67 -8.72
C SER A 60 0.63 2.37 -9.34
N ALA A 61 -0.19 3.40 -9.57
CA ALA A 61 -1.49 3.25 -10.23
C ALA A 61 -1.34 2.82 -11.70
N HIS A 62 -0.41 3.42 -12.45
CA HIS A 62 -0.09 3.01 -13.81
C HIS A 62 0.43 1.56 -13.88
N ASP A 63 1.36 1.20 -13.01
CA ASP A 63 1.91 -0.15 -12.94
C ASP A 63 0.83 -1.19 -12.60
N ALA A 64 -0.06 -0.88 -11.65
CA ALA A 64 -1.18 -1.75 -11.30
C ALA A 64 -2.14 -1.94 -12.48
N TYR A 65 -2.45 -0.87 -13.22
CA TYR A 65 -3.29 -0.94 -14.41
C TYR A 65 -2.66 -1.81 -15.51
N HIS A 66 -1.37 -1.63 -15.79
CA HIS A 66 -0.66 -2.45 -16.78
C HIS A 66 -0.62 -3.93 -16.37
N ARG A 67 -0.35 -4.23 -15.10
CA ARG A 67 -0.37 -5.60 -14.56
C ARG A 67 -1.73 -6.28 -14.69
N ILE A 68 -2.83 -5.54 -14.55
CA ILE A 68 -4.18 -6.09 -14.76
C ILE A 68 -4.37 -6.49 -16.23
N ASN A 69 -3.99 -5.62 -17.16
CA ASN A 69 -4.10 -5.92 -18.59
C ASN A 69 -3.24 -7.13 -18.99
N GLU A 70 -2.02 -7.22 -18.47
CA GLU A 70 -1.15 -8.39 -18.65
C GLU A 70 -1.78 -9.66 -18.08
N ALA A 71 -2.34 -9.58 -16.87
CA ALA A 71 -3.01 -10.71 -16.22
C ALA A 71 -4.23 -11.20 -17.02
N ILE A 72 -5.01 -10.31 -17.63
CA ILE A 72 -6.15 -10.68 -18.51
C ILE A 72 -5.65 -11.51 -19.70
N VAL A 73 -4.59 -11.05 -20.37
CA VAL A 73 -4.01 -11.76 -21.52
C VAL A 73 -3.43 -13.10 -21.07
N GLN A 74 -2.75 -13.15 -19.92
CA GLN A 74 -2.19 -14.36 -19.36
C GLN A 74 -3.26 -15.40 -19.02
N VAL A 75 -4.36 -14.99 -18.38
CA VAL A 75 -5.49 -15.89 -18.09
C VAL A 75 -6.07 -16.45 -19.38
N SER A 76 -6.33 -15.60 -20.39
CA SER A 76 -6.86 -16.06 -21.68
C SER A 76 -5.91 -17.03 -22.41
N ALA A 77 -4.60 -16.79 -22.33
CA ALA A 77 -3.60 -17.69 -22.91
C ALA A 77 -3.58 -19.06 -22.19
N LEU A 78 -3.69 -19.06 -20.86
CA LEU A 78 -3.72 -20.28 -20.06
C LEU A 78 -5.02 -21.07 -20.25
N GLU A 79 -6.15 -20.41 -20.45
CA GLU A 79 -7.42 -21.08 -20.81
C GLU A 79 -7.30 -21.82 -22.15
N LYS A 80 -6.68 -21.18 -23.16
CA LYS A 80 -6.39 -21.84 -24.44
C LYS A 80 -5.41 -22.99 -24.29
N SER A 81 -4.39 -22.84 -23.44
CA SER A 81 -3.43 -23.90 -23.14
C SER A 81 -4.12 -25.11 -22.50
N LEU A 82 -5.00 -24.88 -21.53
CA LEU A 82 -5.80 -25.93 -20.88
C LEU A 82 -6.64 -26.69 -21.91
N GLN A 83 -7.39 -25.96 -22.75
CA GLN A 83 -8.19 -26.57 -23.82
C GLN A 83 -7.33 -27.42 -24.78
N ALA A 84 -6.13 -26.95 -25.12
CA ALA A 84 -5.19 -27.70 -25.95
C ALA A 84 -4.71 -28.98 -25.25
N GLN A 85 -4.41 -28.93 -23.94
CA GLN A 85 -4.03 -30.11 -23.18
C GLN A 85 -5.18 -31.12 -23.04
N GLU A 86 -6.42 -30.66 -22.85
CA GLU A 86 -7.60 -31.53 -22.81
C GLU A 86 -7.79 -32.26 -24.16
N SER A 87 -7.63 -31.54 -25.27
CA SER A 87 -7.68 -32.15 -26.60
C SER A 87 -6.54 -33.15 -26.81
N ARG A 88 -5.32 -32.84 -26.34
CA ARG A 88 -4.17 -33.76 -26.41
C ARG A 88 -4.42 -35.03 -25.60
N LEU A 89 -4.96 -34.91 -24.39
CA LEU A 89 -5.33 -36.05 -23.56
C LEU A 89 -6.34 -36.94 -24.28
N LYS A 90 -7.38 -36.34 -24.87
CA LYS A 90 -8.39 -37.08 -25.64
C LYS A 90 -7.78 -37.88 -26.79
N SER A 91 -6.87 -37.28 -27.56
CA SER A 91 -6.16 -37.94 -28.66
C SER A 91 -5.23 -39.05 -28.18
N LYS A 92 -4.44 -38.79 -27.14
CA LYS A 92 -3.50 -39.78 -26.59
C LYS A 92 -4.22 -40.98 -25.98
N SER A 93 -5.28 -40.75 -25.22
CA SER A 93 -6.14 -41.79 -24.65
C SER A 93 -6.86 -42.61 -25.73
N ALA A 94 -7.26 -41.99 -26.85
CA ALA A 94 -7.81 -42.74 -27.99
C ALA A 94 -6.74 -43.64 -28.64
N GLY A 95 -5.54 -43.10 -28.89
CA GLY A 95 -4.45 -43.90 -29.45
C GLY A 95 -3.99 -45.03 -28.52
N TYR A 96 -4.00 -44.82 -27.20
CA TYR A 96 -3.75 -45.86 -26.20
C TYR A 96 -4.76 -47.01 -26.29
N ARG A 97 -6.06 -46.70 -26.41
CA ARG A 97 -7.11 -47.73 -26.61
C ARG A 97 -6.92 -48.53 -27.91
N SER A 98 -6.33 -47.92 -28.93
CA SER A 98 -6.00 -48.59 -30.19
C SER A 98 -4.60 -49.24 -30.21
N GLY A 99 -3.84 -49.16 -29.11
CA GLY A 99 -2.47 -49.68 -29.00
C GLY A 99 -1.38 -48.84 -29.70
N GLN A 100 -1.71 -47.65 -30.21
CA GLN A 100 -0.79 -46.75 -30.92
C GLN A 100 0.07 -45.88 -29.99
N ASN A 101 -0.43 -45.60 -28.77
CA ASN A 101 0.31 -44.87 -27.74
C ASN A 101 0.49 -45.76 -26.51
N SER A 102 1.52 -45.49 -25.71
CA SER A 102 1.77 -46.17 -24.43
C SER A 102 0.97 -45.54 -23.28
N LEU A 103 0.72 -46.29 -22.21
CA LEU A 103 0.12 -45.77 -20.97
C LEU A 103 0.95 -44.61 -20.38
N VAL A 104 2.27 -44.70 -20.47
CA VAL A 104 3.18 -43.66 -19.94
C VAL A 104 2.93 -42.32 -20.63
N GLU A 105 2.66 -42.31 -21.93
CA GLU A 105 2.35 -41.07 -22.66
C GLU A 105 0.99 -40.47 -22.26
N VAL A 106 0.03 -41.30 -21.85
CA VAL A 106 -1.25 -40.80 -21.33
C VAL A 106 -1.04 -40.16 -19.98
N LEU A 107 -0.28 -40.80 -19.09
CA LEU A 107 0.03 -40.28 -17.75
C LEU A 107 0.82 -38.97 -17.82
N ASP A 108 1.76 -38.85 -18.75
CA ASP A 108 2.52 -37.61 -18.99
C ASP A 108 1.60 -36.45 -19.39
N VAL A 109 0.65 -36.69 -20.29
CA VAL A 109 -0.33 -35.66 -20.69
C VAL A 109 -1.34 -35.34 -19.59
N GLU A 110 -1.71 -36.31 -18.74
CA GLU A 110 -2.52 -36.04 -17.55
C GLU A 110 -1.77 -35.15 -16.55
N GLN A 111 -0.46 -35.35 -16.38
CA GLN A 111 0.38 -34.48 -15.58
C GLN A 111 0.43 -33.06 -16.17
N ASP A 112 0.70 -32.92 -17.46
CA ASP A 112 0.69 -31.63 -18.17
C ASP A 112 -0.66 -30.89 -18.03
N LEU A 113 -1.78 -31.64 -18.09
CA LEU A 113 -3.12 -31.08 -17.91
C LEU A 113 -3.32 -30.55 -16.49
N SER A 114 -2.83 -31.29 -15.49
CA SER A 114 -2.87 -30.88 -14.09
C SER A 114 -2.05 -29.60 -13.87
N ASP A 115 -0.84 -29.53 -14.42
CA ASP A 115 0.03 -28.37 -14.33
C ASP A 115 -0.58 -27.13 -15.03
N ALA A 116 -1.19 -27.32 -16.20
CA ALA A 116 -1.92 -26.26 -16.91
C ALA A 116 -3.10 -25.74 -16.09
N ARG A 117 -3.84 -26.63 -15.41
CA ARG A 117 -4.96 -26.25 -14.53
C ARG A 117 -4.46 -25.43 -13.33
N GLN A 118 -3.39 -25.88 -12.66
CA GLN A 118 -2.80 -25.16 -11.54
C GLN A 118 -2.29 -23.77 -11.96
N ALA A 119 -1.65 -23.68 -13.13
CA ALA A 119 -1.19 -22.41 -13.69
C ALA A 119 -2.35 -21.44 -13.95
N LEU A 120 -3.46 -21.91 -14.51
CA LEU A 120 -4.66 -21.09 -14.74
C LEU A 120 -5.26 -20.58 -13.43
N ILE A 121 -5.36 -21.45 -12.42
CA ILE A 121 -5.84 -21.08 -11.10
C ILE A 121 -4.97 -19.94 -10.56
N LYS A 122 -3.66 -20.15 -10.48
CA LYS A 122 -2.71 -19.13 -9.99
C LYS A 122 -2.85 -17.80 -10.74
N ALA A 123 -2.97 -17.82 -12.07
CA ALA A 123 -3.12 -16.60 -12.85
C ALA A 123 -4.45 -15.86 -12.55
N ARG A 124 -5.54 -16.58 -12.27
CA ARG A 124 -6.81 -15.97 -11.83
C ARG A 124 -6.66 -15.30 -10.46
N TYR A 125 -5.94 -15.93 -9.52
CA TYR A 125 -5.61 -15.30 -8.24
C TYR A 125 -4.77 -14.03 -8.42
N ASP A 126 -3.74 -14.08 -9.26
CA ASP A 126 -2.88 -12.92 -9.53
C ASP A 126 -3.66 -11.76 -10.15
N TYR A 127 -4.61 -12.05 -11.06
CA TYR A 127 -5.54 -11.05 -11.59
C TYR A 127 -6.34 -10.35 -10.49
N VAL A 128 -6.99 -11.12 -9.62
CA VAL A 128 -7.80 -10.58 -8.51
C VAL A 128 -6.95 -9.73 -7.56
N LEU A 129 -5.75 -10.18 -7.23
CA LEU A 129 -4.82 -9.42 -6.39
C LEU A 129 -4.39 -8.10 -7.05
N ASN A 130 -4.15 -8.10 -8.35
CA ASN A 130 -3.79 -6.88 -9.08
C ASN A 130 -4.95 -5.88 -9.13
N VAL A 131 -6.20 -6.36 -9.24
CA VAL A 131 -7.40 -5.50 -9.11
C VAL A 131 -7.45 -4.84 -7.73
N LEU A 132 -7.22 -5.59 -6.65
CA LEU A 132 -7.18 -5.03 -5.30
C LEU A 132 -6.06 -4.00 -5.12
N ARG A 133 -4.87 -4.28 -5.67
CA ARG A 133 -3.74 -3.33 -5.64
C ARG A 133 -4.07 -2.03 -6.36
N LEU A 134 -4.77 -2.09 -7.49
CA LEU A 134 -5.24 -0.89 -8.18
C LEU A 134 -6.23 -0.11 -7.30
N LYS A 135 -7.23 -0.79 -6.73
CA LYS A 135 -8.21 -0.17 -5.82
C LYS A 135 -7.53 0.51 -4.63
N PHE A 136 -6.51 -0.13 -4.05
CA PHE A 136 -5.71 0.44 -2.98
C PHE A 136 -4.92 1.68 -3.44
N ALA A 137 -4.27 1.61 -4.60
CA ALA A 137 -3.46 2.72 -5.14
C ALA A 137 -4.30 3.97 -5.44
N VAL A 138 -5.56 3.80 -5.87
CA VAL A 138 -6.49 4.91 -6.12
C VAL A 138 -7.31 5.33 -4.89
N GLY A 139 -7.10 4.69 -3.74
CA GLY A 139 -7.80 4.99 -2.49
C GLY A 139 -9.28 4.56 -2.47
N ALA A 140 -9.69 3.66 -3.36
CA ALA A 140 -11.06 3.18 -3.49
C ALA A 140 -11.26 1.75 -2.92
N LEU A 141 -10.26 1.20 -2.21
CA LEU A 141 -10.38 -0.11 -1.59
C LEU A 141 -11.31 -0.02 -0.38
N GLN A 142 -12.44 -0.73 -0.44
CA GLN A 142 -13.39 -0.82 0.65
C GLN A 142 -13.38 -2.23 1.28
N GLU A 143 -13.92 -2.36 2.49
CA GLU A 143 -13.97 -3.64 3.21
C GLU A 143 -14.91 -4.65 2.52
N GLU A 144 -15.89 -4.14 1.79
CA GLU A 144 -16.78 -4.92 0.93
C GLU A 144 -16.03 -5.62 -0.21
N ASP A 145 -14.95 -5.01 -0.71
CA ASP A 145 -14.13 -5.62 -1.78
C ASP A 145 -13.32 -6.82 -1.28
N LEU A 146 -12.88 -6.76 -0.02
CA LEU A 146 -12.15 -7.85 0.62
C LEU A 146 -13.09 -9.01 0.95
N SER A 147 -14.30 -8.71 1.43
CA SER A 147 -15.29 -9.75 1.74
C SER A 147 -15.84 -10.46 0.50
N ALA A 148 -16.06 -9.72 -0.61
CA ALA A 148 -16.46 -10.30 -1.89
C ALA A 148 -15.44 -11.31 -2.43
N ILE A 149 -14.15 -10.99 -2.33
CA ILE A 149 -13.06 -11.88 -2.76
C ILE A 149 -12.94 -13.07 -1.82
N ASN A 150 -12.99 -12.85 -0.50
CA ASN A 150 -12.95 -13.93 0.47
C ASN A 150 -14.03 -14.98 0.20
N ASN A 151 -15.26 -14.55 -0.10
CA ASN A 151 -16.37 -15.44 -0.43
C ASN A 151 -16.16 -16.19 -1.75
N TRP A 152 -15.59 -15.53 -2.77
CA TRP A 152 -15.21 -16.19 -4.02
C TRP A 152 -14.15 -17.28 -3.80
N LEU A 153 -13.18 -17.03 -2.93
CA LEU A 153 -12.09 -17.96 -2.60
C LEU A 153 -12.53 -19.16 -1.75
N THR A 154 -13.42 -18.96 -0.78
CA THR A 154 -13.93 -20.06 0.05
C THR A 154 -14.89 -20.97 -0.69
N ASN A 155 -15.64 -20.46 -1.67
CA ASN A 155 -16.59 -21.26 -2.44
C ASN A 155 -15.93 -22.12 -3.53
N ASP A 156 -14.71 -21.78 -3.98
CA ASP A 156 -13.94 -22.59 -4.94
C ASP A 156 -13.26 -23.82 -4.29
N GLN A 157 -13.34 -23.93 -2.95
CA GLN A 157 -12.82 -25.05 -2.15
C GLN A 157 -13.88 -26.14 -1.85
N SER A 158 -15.08 -26.06 -2.45
CA SER A 158 -16.20 -27.01 -2.27
C SER A 158 -16.49 -27.82 -3.52
#